data_AF-A0A3M0IH95-F1
#
_entry.id   AF-A0A3M0IH95-F1
#
_cell.length_a   1.000
_cell.length_b   1.000
_cell.length_c   1.000
_cell.angle_alpha   90.00
_cell.angle_beta   90.00
_cell.angle_gamma   90.00
#
_symmetry.space_group_name_H-M   'P 1'
#
loop_
_entity.id
_entity.type
_entity.pdbx_description
1 polymer ?
#
loop_
_entity_poly.entity_id
_entity_poly.type
_entity_poly.pdbx_seq_one_letter_code
_entity_poly.pdbx_strand_id
1 'polypeptide(L)'
;MLARVSSAEITEWMAYEAVTGPLGPRRLDALFAMLTATVANTARGKGTKAAVPKDFMPEWDRGAKQDWRDMLSAVKAYNSQIGGTDHTTKGGADDGDA
;
A
#
# COMPACT_ATOMS: atom_id res chain seq x y z
N MET A 1 -9.38 -21.74 5.77
CA MET A 1 -9.51 -20.33 6.19
C MET A 1 -10.88 -19.75 5.77
N LEU A 2 -11.29 -19.93 4.50
CA LEU A 2 -12.61 -19.53 3.98
C LEU A 2 -13.84 -20.18 4.66
N ALA A 3 -13.66 -21.31 5.37
CA ALA A 3 -14.72 -21.91 6.18
C ALA A 3 -15.09 -21.11 7.45
N ARG A 4 -14.29 -20.07 7.79
CA ARG A 4 -14.49 -19.22 8.96
C ARG A 4 -14.56 -17.73 8.63
N VAL A 5 -13.97 -17.32 7.51
CA VAL A 5 -13.89 -15.93 7.05
C VAL A 5 -14.57 -15.86 5.69
N SER A 6 -15.60 -15.03 5.58
CA SER A 6 -16.32 -14.87 4.32
C SER A 6 -15.49 -14.07 3.30
N SER A 7 -15.78 -14.23 2.01
CA SER A 7 -15.13 -13.42 0.97
C SER A 7 -15.39 -11.92 1.15
N ALA A 8 -16.56 -11.55 1.68
CA ALA A 8 -16.90 -10.17 2.02
C ALA A 8 -15.99 -9.63 3.13
N GLU A 9 -15.81 -10.41 4.20
CA GLU A 9 -14.92 -10.05 5.31
C GLU A 9 -13.46 -9.91 4.85
N ILE A 10 -12.97 -10.80 3.97
CA ILE A 10 -11.64 -10.64 3.36
C ILE A 10 -11.55 -9.34 2.56
N THR A 11 -12.60 -8.98 1.82
CA THR A 11 -12.65 -7.75 1.02
C THR A 11 -12.64 -6.51 1.90
N GLU A 12 -13.36 -6.54 3.03
CA GLU A 12 -13.35 -5.48 4.04
C GLU A 12 -11.96 -5.30 4.66
N TRP A 13 -11.27 -6.40 4.99
CA TRP A 13 -9.90 -6.34 5.48
C TRP A 13 -8.92 -5.78 4.44
N MET A 14 -9.06 -6.16 3.17
CA MET A 14 -8.26 -5.59 2.08
C MET A 14 -8.51 -4.09 1.90
N ALA A 15 -9.77 -3.63 1.99
CA ALA A 15 -10.11 -2.22 1.90
C ALA A 15 -9.58 -1.43 3.11
N TYR A 16 -9.68 -2.00 4.32
CA TYR A 16 -9.10 -1.41 5.52
C TYR A 16 -7.58 -1.27 5.41
N GLU A 17 -6.90 -2.31 4.91
CA GLU A 17 -5.46 -2.30 4.69
C GLU A 17 -5.04 -1.25 3.65
N ALA A 18 -5.80 -1.12 2.56
CA ALA A 18 -5.55 -0.10 1.54
C ALA A 18 -5.65 1.33 2.10
N VAL A 19 -6.47 1.58 3.12
CA VAL A 19 -6.63 2.91 3.72
C VAL A 19 -5.64 3.15 4.87
N THR A 20 -5.35 2.12 5.66
CA THR A 20 -4.59 2.26 6.91
C THR A 20 -3.13 1.84 6.80
N GLY A 21 -2.74 1.29 5.65
CA GLY A 21 -1.51 0.53 5.47
C GLY A 21 -1.67 -0.89 6.02
N PRO A 22 -0.58 -1.69 6.03
CA PRO A 22 -0.65 -3.03 6.59
C PRO A 22 -1.20 -3.00 8.03
N LEU A 23 -1.81 -4.07 8.50
CA LEU A 23 -2.34 -4.13 9.87
C LEU A 23 -1.18 -4.19 10.89
N GLY A 24 -0.97 -3.14 11.69
CA GLY A 24 0.05 -3.09 12.76
C GLY A 24 1.48 -2.52 12.52
N PRO A 25 1.94 -2.09 11.32
CA PRO A 25 3.29 -1.57 11.09
C PRO A 25 3.52 -0.22 11.72
N ARG A 26 2.57 0.72 11.66
CA ARG A 26 2.87 2.13 12.00
C ARG A 26 3.43 2.32 13.41
N ARG A 27 2.98 1.50 14.37
CA ARG A 27 3.56 1.47 15.72
C ARG A 27 4.93 0.80 15.76
N LEU A 28 5.11 -0.33 15.09
CA LEU A 28 6.38 -1.03 15.02
C LEU A 28 7.44 -0.17 14.30
N ASP A 29 7.08 0.46 13.19
CA ASP A 29 7.92 1.40 12.46
C ASP A 29 8.37 2.56 13.34
N ALA A 30 7.48 3.10 14.18
CA ALA A 30 7.86 4.13 15.13
C ALA A 30 8.87 3.63 16.18
N LEU A 31 8.68 2.41 16.69
CA LEU A 31 9.62 1.79 17.63
C LEU A 31 10.98 1.53 16.98
N PHE A 32 10.99 0.99 15.77
CA PHE A 32 12.22 0.73 15.01
C PHE A 32 12.92 2.01 14.55
N ALA A 33 12.17 3.04 14.19
CA ALA A 33 12.70 4.34 13.85
C ALA A 33 13.40 5.00 15.05
N MET A 34 12.82 4.89 16.25
CA MET A 34 13.46 5.34 17.49
C MET A 34 14.75 4.57 17.76
N LEU A 35 14.72 3.24 17.68
CA LEU A 35 15.90 2.41 17.87
C LEU A 35 17.02 2.76 16.87
N THR A 36 16.67 2.91 15.59
CA THR A 36 17.62 3.23 14.52
C THR A 36 18.23 4.62 14.73
N ALA A 37 17.43 5.62 15.13
CA ALA A 37 17.93 6.93 15.49
C ALA A 37 18.90 6.89 16.68
N THR A 38 18.63 6.05 17.70
CA THR A 38 19.57 5.83 18.80
C THR A 38 20.89 5.26 18.29
N VAL A 39 20.86 4.18 17.51
CA VAL A 39 22.06 3.53 16.96
C VAL A 39 22.86 4.47 16.04
N ALA A 40 22.18 5.22 15.18
CA ALA A 40 22.82 6.18 14.28
C ALA A 40 23.53 7.29 15.06
N ASN A 41 22.91 7.78 16.14
CA ASN A 41 23.48 8.84 16.95
C ASN A 41 24.61 8.39 17.87
N THR A 42 24.66 7.12 18.29
CA THR A 42 25.80 6.59 19.06
C THR A 42 27.05 6.43 18.19
N ALA A 43 26.88 6.12 16.90
CA ALA A 43 27.98 6.01 15.93
C ALA A 43 28.37 7.37 15.28
N ARG A 44 27.75 8.47 15.70
CA ARG A 44 27.86 9.77 15.04
C ARG A 44 29.15 10.53 15.38
N GLY A 45 29.76 11.17 14.38
CA GLY A 45 30.91 12.07 14.57
C GLY A 45 30.57 13.38 15.29
N LYS A 46 31.52 13.91 16.08
CA LYS A 46 31.35 15.19 16.81
C LYS A 46 31.03 16.34 15.84
N GLY A 47 30.05 17.17 16.20
CA GLY A 47 29.64 18.33 15.40
C GLY A 47 28.72 18.03 14.22
N THR A 48 28.40 16.77 13.94
CA THR A 48 27.44 16.41 12.88
C THR A 48 26.00 16.43 13.41
N LYS A 49 25.04 16.64 12.50
CA LYS A 49 23.60 16.73 12.80
C LYS A 49 23.07 15.41 13.37
N ALA A 50 22.32 15.47 14.46
CA ALA A 50 21.65 14.30 15.03
C ALA A 50 20.56 13.79 14.08
N ALA A 51 20.52 12.48 13.87
CA ALA A 51 19.42 11.82 13.18
C ALA A 51 18.20 11.77 14.11
N VAL A 52 17.01 12.02 13.58
CA VAL A 52 15.74 11.95 14.32
C VAL A 52 14.93 10.74 13.87
N PRO A 53 14.02 10.19 14.69
CA PRO A 53 13.22 9.03 14.28
C PRO A 53 12.50 9.22 12.94
N LYS A 54 12.05 10.45 12.64
CA LYS A 54 11.41 10.78 11.36
C LYS A 54 12.29 10.45 10.14
N ASP A 55 13.62 10.51 10.27
CA ASP A 55 14.56 10.20 9.19
C ASP A 55 14.56 8.70 8.81
N PHE A 56 14.01 7.83 9.67
CA PHE A 56 13.95 6.38 9.50
C PHE A 56 12.52 5.84 9.39
N MET A 57 11.52 6.71 9.34
CA MET A 57 10.13 6.28 9.21
C MET A 57 9.83 5.93 7.74
N PRO A 58 9.37 4.70 7.44
CA PRO A 58 8.89 4.38 6.10
C PRO A 58 7.62 5.20 5.79
N GLU A 59 7.56 5.73 4.57
CA GLU A 59 6.34 6.30 4.02
C GLU A 59 5.61 5.19 3.26
N TRP A 60 4.59 4.63 3.91
CA TRP A 60 3.67 3.68 3.29
C TRP A 60 2.71 4.42 2.37
N ASP A 61 2.31 3.73 1.31
CA ASP A 61 1.29 4.20 0.37
C ASP A 61 1.70 5.44 -0.46
N ARG A 62 2.91 5.37 -1.06
CA ARG A 62 3.34 6.28 -2.13
C ARG A 62 2.78 5.91 -3.51
N GLY A 63 1.60 5.29 -3.58
CA GLY A 63 0.86 5.36 -4.83
C GLY A 63 0.54 6.82 -5.07
N ALA A 64 1.00 7.41 -6.17
CA ALA A 64 0.28 8.57 -6.70
C ALA A 64 -1.21 8.20 -6.67
N LYS A 65 -2.11 9.13 -6.32
CA LYS A 65 -3.56 8.89 -6.47
C LYS A 65 -3.79 8.37 -7.88
N GLN A 66 -3.89 7.05 -8.02
CA GLN A 66 -3.97 6.42 -9.32
C GLN A 66 -5.40 6.64 -9.76
N ASP A 67 -5.59 7.22 -10.95
CA ASP A 67 -6.95 7.40 -11.43
C ASP A 67 -7.57 6.00 -11.55
N TRP A 68 -8.85 5.89 -11.22
CA TRP A 68 -9.55 4.62 -11.30
C TRP A 68 -9.54 4.07 -12.74
N ARG A 69 -9.41 4.95 -13.74
CA ARG A 69 -9.20 4.61 -15.14
C ARG A 69 -7.89 3.87 -15.39
N ASP A 70 -6.80 4.30 -14.77
CA ASP A 70 -5.50 3.64 -14.88
C ASP A 70 -5.51 2.26 -14.21
N MET A 71 -6.25 2.13 -13.10
CA MET A 71 -6.46 0.83 -12.44
C MET A 71 -7.29 -0.09 -13.32
N LEU A 72 -8.38 0.42 -13.92
CA LEU A 72 -9.25 -0.34 -14.80
C LEU A 72 -8.51 -0.81 -16.06
N SER A 73 -7.68 0.05 -16.67
CA SER A 73 -6.90 -0.32 -17.86
C SER A 73 -5.88 -1.42 -17.55
N ALA A 74 -5.20 -1.34 -16.41
CA ALA A 74 -4.27 -2.38 -15.95
C ALA A 74 -4.98 -3.73 -15.73
N VAL A 75 -6.14 -3.73 -15.05
CA VAL A 75 -6.93 -4.94 -14.82
C VAL A 75 -7.41 -5.56 -16.13
N LYS A 76 -7.87 -4.75 -17.10
CA LYS A 76 -8.27 -5.23 -18.44
C LYS A 76 -7.09 -5.86 -19.18
N ALA A 77 -5.92 -5.23 -19.15
CA ALA A 77 -4.70 -5.76 -19.77
C ALA A 77 -4.34 -7.13 -19.18
N TYR A 78 -4.35 -7.28 -17.86
CA TYR A 78 -4.10 -8.57 -17.21
C TYR A 78 -5.18 -9.60 -17.53
N ASN A 79 -6.46 -9.24 -17.48
CA ASN A 79 -7.58 -10.14 -17.76
C ASN A 79 -7.47 -10.73 -19.17
N SER A 80 -7.13 -9.91 -20.17
CA SER A 80 -6.92 -10.39 -21.54
C SER A 80 -5.67 -11.28 -21.68
N GLN A 81 -4.58 -10.94 -21.00
CA GLN A 81 -3.35 -11.73 -21.03
C GLN A 81 -3.55 -13.16 -20.49
N ILE A 82 -4.44 -13.34 -19.51
CA ILE A 82 -4.75 -14.65 -18.92
C ILE A 82 -5.94 -15.36 -19.59
N GLY A 83 -6.49 -14.80 -20.66
CA GLY A 83 -7.60 -15.39 -21.42
C GLY A 83 -8.97 -15.23 -20.77
N GLY A 84 -9.14 -14.28 -19.86
CA GLY A 84 -10.43 -13.94 -19.25
C GLY A 84 -11.31 -13.08 -20.15
N THR A 85 -12.62 -13.08 -19.87
CA THR A 85 -13.63 -12.31 -20.61
C THR A 85 -14.27 -11.28 -19.70
N ASP A 86 -14.40 -10.04 -20.18
CA ASP A 86 -15.12 -8.97 -19.48
C ASP A 86 -16.61 -9.02 -19.86
N HIS A 87 -17.50 -8.99 -18.86
CA HIS A 87 -18.95 -9.06 -19.02
C HIS A 87 -19.66 -7.80 -18.49
N THR A 88 -18.93 -6.74 -18.18
CA THR A 88 -19.49 -5.50 -17.64
C THR A 88 -20.32 -4.75 -18.68
N THR A 89 -21.52 -4.30 -18.30
CA THR A 89 -22.49 -3.58 -19.16
C THR A 89 -22.62 -2.09 -18.85
N LYS A 90 -22.13 -1.63 -17.69
CA LYS A 90 -21.92 -0.22 -17.29
C LYS A 90 -20.73 -0.15 -16.31
N GLY A 91 -19.89 0.87 -16.40
CA GLY A 91 -18.57 0.88 -15.73
C GLY A 91 -17.54 0.00 -16.43
N GLY A 92 -17.80 -0.36 -17.69
CA GLY A 92 -17.09 -1.38 -18.46
C GLY A 92 -16.17 -0.81 -19.53
N ALA A 93 -15.75 -1.65 -20.50
CA ALA A 93 -14.87 -1.33 -21.64
C ALA A 93 -14.88 0.15 -22.09
N ASP A 94 -16.07 0.70 -22.32
CA ASP A 94 -16.32 1.99 -22.97
C ASP A 94 -16.10 3.24 -22.09
N ASP A 95 -15.97 3.11 -20.77
CA ASP A 95 -15.88 4.27 -19.85
C ASP A 95 -14.44 4.75 -19.60
N GLY A 96 -13.44 4.05 -20.15
CA GLY A 96 -12.01 4.31 -19.97
C GLY A 96 -11.24 4.61 -21.26
N ASP A 97 -11.91 4.62 -22.42
CA ASP A 97 -11.33 4.99 -23.70
C ASP A 97 -11.54 6.50 -23.95
N ALA A 98 -10.73 7.33 -23.28
CA ALA A 98 -10.53 8.74 -23.59
C ALA A 98 -9.07 9.14 -23.32
#